data_AF-A0A2N6TM82-F1
#
_entry.id   AF-A0A2N6TM82-F1
#
_cell.length_a   1.000
_cell.length_b   1.000
_cell.length_c   1.000
_cell.angle_alpha   90.00
_cell.angle_beta   90.00
_cell.angle_gamma   90.00
#
_symmetry.space_group_name_H-M   'P 1'
#
loop_
_entity.id
_entity.type
_entity.pdbx_description
1 polymer ?
#
loop_
_entity_poly.entity_id
_entity_poly.type
_entity_poly.pdbx_seq_one_letter_code
_entity_poly.pdbx_strand_id
1 'polypeptide(L)'
;MTGVANAKEKNPILLKQVYKKEELITLDKQKVAGGNGTLHGKFAFTRDMATEDEAIKEIGWMTLNKGESIGVHPHKNNEDTYIIVSGEGVFTDGSGKETIVKAGDVTIARPNQSHGLRNEKDEPLVFLDIIAQNHALKTEK
;
A
#
# COMPACT_ATOMS: atom_id res chain seq x y z
N MET A 1 -30.65 -16.24 27.10
CA MET A 1 -29.66 -15.18 27.37
C MET A 1 -29.19 -14.66 26.03
N THR A 2 -29.49 -13.39 25.79
CA THR A 2 -29.31 -12.63 24.56
C THR A 2 -27.89 -12.11 24.44
N GLY A 3 -27.27 -12.24 23.26
CA GLY A 3 -25.98 -11.63 22.98
C GLY A 3 -25.34 -12.08 21.67
N VAL A 4 -26.08 -12.12 20.55
CA VAL A 4 -25.49 -12.31 19.23
C VAL A 4 -25.25 -10.93 18.61
N ALA A 5 -23.96 -10.68 18.34
CA ALA A 5 -23.38 -9.69 17.44
C ALA A 5 -23.80 -8.23 17.59
N ASN A 6 -22.90 -7.42 18.16
CA ASN A 6 -22.77 -6.02 17.76
C ASN A 6 -21.49 -5.89 16.92
N ALA A 7 -21.46 -6.60 15.80
CA ALA A 7 -20.55 -6.28 14.72
C ALA A 7 -21.12 -5.02 14.06
N LYS A 8 -20.43 -3.88 14.19
CA LYS A 8 -20.66 -2.76 13.26
C LYS A 8 -20.68 -3.37 11.86
N GLU A 9 -21.77 -3.19 11.10
CA GLU A 9 -21.88 -3.76 9.76
C GLU A 9 -20.58 -3.52 9.01
N LYS A 10 -19.92 -4.62 8.59
CA LYS A 10 -18.67 -4.54 7.85
C LYS A 10 -18.93 -3.63 6.65
N ASN A 11 -17.99 -2.70 6.40
CA ASN A 11 -18.09 -1.78 5.27
C ASN A 11 -18.43 -2.60 4.00
N PRO A 12 -19.56 -2.34 3.31
CA PRO A 12 -20.02 -3.17 2.20
C PRO A 12 -18.98 -3.33 1.08
N ILE A 13 -18.06 -2.37 0.95
CA ILE A 13 -16.91 -2.46 0.03
C ILE A 13 -16.02 -3.67 0.35
N LEU A 14 -15.85 -4.03 1.63
CA LEU A 14 -15.04 -5.18 2.06
C LEU A 14 -15.73 -6.54 1.84
N LEU A 15 -17.02 -6.56 1.54
CA LEU A 15 -17.74 -7.80 1.19
C LEU A 15 -17.53 -8.21 -0.27
N LYS A 16 -17.00 -7.29 -1.11
CA LYS A 16 -16.71 -7.58 -2.52
C LYS A 16 -15.53 -8.55 -2.63
N GLN A 17 -15.62 -9.45 -3.61
CA GLN A 17 -14.51 -10.30 -4.03
C GLN A 17 -13.83 -9.81 -5.30
N VAL A 18 -14.51 -8.93 -6.06
CA VAL A 18 -14.01 -8.36 -7.30
C VAL A 18 -14.18 -6.84 -7.22
N TYR A 19 -13.07 -6.14 -7.41
CA TYR A 19 -13.02 -4.68 -7.50
C TYR A 19 -12.71 -4.32 -8.94
N LYS A 20 -13.73 -3.92 -9.71
CA LYS A 20 -13.53 -3.54 -11.10
C LYS A 20 -12.78 -2.21 -11.18
N LYS A 21 -12.00 -2.02 -12.25
CA LYS A 21 -11.15 -0.84 -12.44
C LYS A 21 -11.94 0.47 -12.34
N GLU A 22 -13.16 0.48 -12.84
CA GLU A 22 -14.05 1.66 -12.89
C GLU A 22 -14.64 2.01 -11.52
N GLU A 23 -14.57 1.06 -10.57
CA GLU A 23 -15.11 1.19 -9.20
C GLU A 23 -14.02 1.50 -8.17
N LEU A 24 -12.75 1.56 -8.59
CA LEU A 24 -11.65 1.84 -7.66
C LEU A 24 -11.74 3.27 -7.12
N ILE A 25 -11.52 3.40 -5.81
CA ILE A 25 -11.50 4.67 -5.11
C ILE A 25 -10.30 5.46 -5.59
N THR A 26 -10.54 6.65 -6.15
CA THR A 26 -9.47 7.54 -6.59
C THR A 26 -9.05 8.42 -5.43
N LEU A 27 -7.77 8.34 -5.06
CA LEU A 27 -7.21 9.16 -4.00
C LEU A 27 -5.78 9.54 -4.35
N ASP A 28 -5.61 10.82 -4.69
CA ASP A 28 -4.30 11.42 -4.93
C ASP A 28 -3.77 12.02 -3.62
N LYS A 29 -2.53 11.69 -3.27
CA LYS A 29 -1.88 12.16 -2.04
C LYS A 29 -0.65 12.99 -2.38
N GLN A 30 -0.62 14.25 -1.95
CA GLN A 30 0.54 15.12 -2.17
C GLN A 30 1.59 14.92 -1.08
N LYS A 31 2.87 15.00 -1.48
CA LYS A 31 4.04 14.97 -0.57
C LYS A 31 4.02 13.79 0.40
N VAL A 32 3.67 12.60 -0.10
CA VAL A 32 3.56 11.38 0.73
C VAL A 32 4.88 11.13 1.44
N ALA A 33 4.83 10.99 2.77
CA ALA A 33 6.01 10.80 3.61
C ALA A 33 7.09 11.91 3.45
N GLY A 34 6.69 13.13 3.06
CA GLY A 34 7.63 14.21 2.79
C GLY A 34 8.36 14.10 1.44
N GLY A 35 7.92 13.20 0.56
CA GLY A 35 8.37 13.12 -0.82
C GLY A 35 7.88 14.28 -1.70
N ASN A 36 8.15 14.17 -2.99
CA ASN A 36 7.88 15.21 -3.98
C ASN A 36 6.64 14.89 -4.80
N GLY A 37 5.89 15.92 -5.20
CA GLY A 37 4.75 15.77 -6.10
C GLY A 37 3.58 14.98 -5.50
N THR A 38 2.94 14.17 -6.33
CA THR A 38 1.70 13.45 -6.02
C THR A 38 1.89 11.95 -6.20
N LEU A 39 1.37 11.16 -5.26
CA LEU A 39 1.10 9.75 -5.47
C LEU A 39 -0.32 9.61 -5.97
N HIS A 40 -0.51 9.11 -7.19
CA HIS A 40 -1.82 8.90 -7.77
C HIS A 40 -2.33 7.49 -7.47
N GLY A 41 -3.42 7.39 -6.71
CA GLY A 41 -3.92 6.12 -6.19
C GLY A 41 -5.29 5.72 -6.72
N LYS A 42 -5.45 4.43 -7.04
CA LYS A 42 -6.73 3.76 -7.35
C LYS A 42 -6.87 2.52 -6.48
N PHE A 43 -7.67 2.60 -5.42
CA PHE A 43 -7.74 1.59 -4.35
C PHE A 43 -8.98 0.72 -4.47
N ALA A 44 -8.85 -0.57 -4.11
CA ALA A 44 -10.01 -1.39 -3.79
C ALA A 44 -10.64 -0.92 -2.47
N PHE A 45 -9.79 -0.68 -1.48
CA PHE A 45 -10.09 -0.06 -0.19
C PHE A 45 -8.79 0.50 0.41
N THR A 46 -8.93 1.51 1.27
CA THR A 46 -7.83 2.17 1.97
C THR A 46 -7.67 1.63 3.39
N ARG A 47 -6.51 1.91 4.02
CA ARG A 47 -6.15 1.42 5.36
C ARG A 47 -7.20 1.67 6.44
N ASP A 48 -7.92 2.78 6.38
CA ASP A 48 -8.96 3.18 7.34
C ASP A 48 -10.30 2.45 7.14
N MET A 49 -10.47 1.75 6.02
CA MET A 49 -11.67 0.99 5.72
C MET A 49 -11.60 -0.44 6.25
N ALA A 50 -10.42 -1.08 6.18
CA ALA A 50 -10.21 -2.44 6.66
C ALA A 50 -10.38 -2.53 8.19
N THR A 51 -11.06 -3.57 8.67
CA THR A 51 -11.22 -3.80 10.11
C THR A 51 -10.02 -4.56 10.67
N GLU A 52 -10.04 -4.82 11.97
CA GLU A 52 -8.99 -5.58 12.65
C GLU A 52 -8.89 -7.03 12.15
N ASP A 53 -9.98 -7.61 11.65
CA ASP A 53 -10.06 -9.01 11.22
C ASP A 53 -9.42 -9.27 9.85
N GLU A 54 -9.35 -8.28 8.96
CA GLU A 54 -8.79 -8.46 7.62
C GLU A 54 -7.25 -8.36 7.62
N ALA A 55 -6.54 -9.32 7.04
CA ALA A 55 -5.06 -9.26 7.01
C ALA A 55 -4.55 -8.14 6.10
N ILE A 56 -5.15 -7.98 4.92
CA ILE A 56 -4.84 -6.88 3.99
C ILE A 56 -5.57 -5.64 4.47
N LYS A 57 -4.83 -4.57 4.71
CA LYS A 57 -5.34 -3.29 5.19
C LYS A 57 -5.53 -2.28 4.07
N GLU A 58 -4.68 -2.30 3.05
CA GLU A 58 -4.78 -1.45 1.87
C GLU A 58 -4.32 -2.23 0.64
N ILE A 59 -5.01 -2.04 -0.48
CA ILE A 59 -4.56 -2.56 -1.77
C ILE A 59 -5.02 -1.63 -2.90
N GLY A 60 -4.08 -1.24 -3.76
CA GLY A 60 -4.39 -0.34 -4.86
C GLY A 60 -3.30 -0.25 -5.92
N TRP A 61 -3.69 0.36 -7.04
CA TRP A 61 -2.76 0.79 -8.09
C TRP A 61 -2.22 2.16 -7.76
N MET A 62 -0.90 2.28 -7.79
CA MET A 62 -0.19 3.52 -7.59
C MET A 62 0.50 3.96 -8.88
N THR A 63 0.62 5.27 -9.06
CA THR A 63 1.42 5.87 -10.12
C THR A 63 2.22 7.05 -9.60
N LEU A 64 3.50 7.06 -9.96
CA LEU A 64 4.41 8.20 -9.79
C LEU A 64 4.88 8.64 -11.16
N ASN A 65 4.62 9.89 -11.53
CA ASN A 65 5.19 10.52 -12.71
C ASN A 65 6.64 10.97 -12.44
N LYS A 66 7.31 11.48 -13.48
CA LYS A 66 8.67 11.98 -13.37
C LYS A 66 8.85 12.98 -12.24
N GLY A 67 9.82 12.73 -11.37
CA GLY A 67 10.17 13.59 -10.24
C GLY A 67 9.27 13.43 -9.02
N GLU A 68 8.21 12.62 -9.11
CA GLU A 68 7.35 12.32 -7.97
C GLU A 68 7.95 11.22 -7.11
N SER A 69 7.71 11.31 -5.79
CA SER A 69 8.26 10.35 -4.84
C SER A 69 7.41 10.19 -3.58
N ILE A 70 7.57 9.00 -3.00
CA ILE A 70 7.24 8.68 -1.62
C ILE A 70 8.53 8.83 -0.81
N GLY A 71 8.51 9.71 0.19
CA GLY A 71 9.66 9.90 1.07
C GLY A 71 9.96 8.66 1.91
N VAL A 72 11.20 8.57 2.43
CA VAL A 72 11.59 7.44 3.28
C VAL A 72 10.82 7.48 4.60
N HIS A 73 10.05 6.43 4.91
CA HIS A 73 9.21 6.38 6.10
C HIS A 73 9.17 4.98 6.74
N PRO A 74 8.91 4.90 8.06
CA PRO A 74 8.91 3.63 8.79
C PRO A 74 7.56 2.93 8.79
N HIS A 75 7.60 1.60 8.74
CA HIS A 75 6.48 0.70 9.01
C HIS A 75 6.66 0.10 10.40
N LYS A 76 5.79 0.42 11.37
CA LYS A 76 5.99 -0.02 12.77
C LYS A 76 5.47 -1.44 13.03
N ASN A 77 4.30 -1.76 12.50
CA ASN A 77 3.54 -2.95 12.87
C ASN A 77 2.89 -3.65 11.67
N ASN A 78 3.22 -3.23 10.45
CA ASN A 78 2.67 -3.79 9.23
C ASN A 78 3.81 -4.07 8.22
N GLU A 79 3.43 -4.78 7.17
CA GLU A 79 4.23 -5.01 5.98
C GLU A 79 3.66 -4.15 4.87
N ASP A 80 4.54 -3.64 4.02
CA ASP A 80 4.19 -2.88 2.82
C ASP A 80 4.97 -3.46 1.63
N THR A 81 4.24 -3.95 0.64
CA THR A 81 4.79 -4.61 -0.54
C THR A 81 4.43 -3.82 -1.79
N TYR A 82 5.45 -3.53 -2.60
CA TYR A 82 5.26 -3.02 -3.96
C TYR A 82 5.55 -4.10 -4.98
N ILE A 83 4.64 -4.27 -5.94
CA ILE A 83 4.88 -5.08 -7.15
C ILE A 83 4.95 -4.11 -8.32
N ILE A 84 6.11 -3.97 -8.93
CA ILE A 84 6.30 -3.04 -10.04
C ILE A 84 5.66 -3.61 -11.30
N VAL A 85 4.73 -2.88 -11.89
CA VAL A 85 3.97 -3.31 -13.07
C VAL A 85 4.53 -2.72 -14.36
N SER A 86 4.90 -1.43 -14.36
CA SER A 86 5.52 -0.75 -15.51
C SER A 86 6.42 0.40 -15.08
N GLY A 87 7.30 0.83 -15.98
CA GLY A 87 8.28 1.88 -15.72
C GLY A 87 9.46 1.40 -14.86
N GLU A 88 10.25 2.37 -14.41
CA GLU A 88 11.45 2.18 -13.59
C GLU A 88 11.42 3.17 -12.41
N GLY A 89 11.80 2.69 -11.24
CA GLY A 89 11.89 3.50 -10.02
C GLY A 89 13.19 3.27 -9.28
N VAL A 90 13.51 4.20 -8.36
CA VAL A 90 14.59 4.04 -7.40
C VAL A 90 13.99 3.77 -6.03
N PHE A 91 14.16 2.55 -5.54
CA PHE A 91 13.75 2.14 -4.20
C PHE A 91 14.88 2.43 -3.21
N THR A 92 14.57 3.05 -2.08
CA THR A 92 15.52 3.33 -1.00
C THR A 92 15.13 2.49 0.21
N ASP A 93 16.00 1.59 0.67
CA ASP A 93 15.74 0.77 1.86
C ASP A 93 16.07 1.51 3.17
N GLY A 94 15.77 0.87 4.32
CA GLY A 94 16.01 1.43 5.65
C GLY A 94 17.48 1.68 6.01
N SER A 95 18.43 1.13 5.24
CA SER A 95 19.86 1.44 5.38
C SER A 95 20.29 2.65 4.54
N GLY A 96 19.38 3.17 3.70
CA GLY A 96 19.66 4.21 2.72
C GLY A 96 20.21 3.68 1.40
N LYS A 97 20.27 2.35 1.21
CA LYS A 97 20.73 1.77 -0.05
C LYS A 97 19.67 1.98 -1.12
N GLU A 98 20.12 2.48 -2.26
CA GLU A 98 19.27 2.66 -3.44
C GLU A 98 19.40 1.49 -4.40
N THR A 99 18.27 1.01 -4.91
CA THR A 99 18.20 -0.07 -5.89
C THR A 99 17.22 0.32 -6.99
N ILE A 100 17.62 0.16 -8.25
CA ILE A 100 16.71 0.30 -9.38
C ILE A 100 15.73 -0.86 -9.39
N VAL A 101 14.44 -0.56 -9.44
CA VAL A 101 13.36 -1.53 -9.56
C VAL A 101 12.59 -1.27 -10.85
N LYS A 102 12.14 -2.34 -11.52
CA LYS A 102 11.46 -2.30 -12.81
C LYS A 102 10.35 -3.35 -12.87
N ALA A 103 9.56 -3.33 -13.94
CA ALA A 103 8.45 -4.26 -14.15
C ALA A 103 8.83 -5.72 -13.81
N GLY A 104 8.04 -6.34 -12.94
CA GLY A 104 8.24 -7.71 -12.43
C GLY A 104 8.99 -7.78 -11.09
N ASP A 105 9.67 -6.73 -10.67
CA ASP A 105 10.34 -6.68 -9.36
C ASP A 105 9.32 -6.51 -8.22
N VAL A 106 9.69 -7.03 -7.05
CA VAL A 106 8.89 -6.95 -5.82
C VAL A 106 9.75 -6.40 -4.70
N THR A 107 9.22 -5.44 -3.95
CA THR A 107 9.87 -4.90 -2.74
C THR A 107 9.00 -5.17 -1.53
N ILE A 108 9.60 -5.36 -0.35
CA ILE A 108 8.86 -5.51 0.90
C ILE A 108 9.56 -4.76 2.03
N ALA A 109 8.83 -3.89 2.71
CA ALA A 109 9.19 -3.35 4.01
C ALA A 109 8.48 -4.16 5.10
N ARG A 110 9.24 -4.79 5.98
CA ARG A 110 8.76 -5.55 7.15
C ARG A 110 8.57 -4.62 8.36
N PRO A 111 7.92 -5.09 9.44
CA PRO A 111 7.82 -4.31 10.67
C PRO A 111 9.20 -3.83 11.15
N ASN A 112 9.25 -2.56 11.51
CA ASN A 112 10.40 -1.76 11.89
C ASN A 112 11.39 -1.44 10.76
N GLN A 113 11.06 -1.74 9.50
CA GLN A 113 11.82 -1.27 8.35
C GLN A 113 11.25 0.05 7.83
N SER A 114 12.11 0.81 7.16
CA SER A 114 11.72 1.99 6.40
C SER A 114 11.96 1.75 4.92
N HIS A 115 11.22 2.47 4.08
CA HIS A 115 11.49 2.51 2.65
C HIS A 115 11.02 3.83 2.02
N GLY A 116 11.49 4.09 0.81
CA GLY A 116 11.00 5.14 -0.08
C GLY A 116 11.04 4.67 -1.53
N LEU A 117 10.34 5.38 -2.41
CA LEU A 117 10.30 5.09 -3.84
C LEU A 117 10.15 6.39 -4.62
N ARG A 118 10.94 6.55 -5.68
CA ARG A 118 10.82 7.71 -6.58
C ARG A 118 10.92 7.30 -8.03
N ASN A 119 10.31 8.10 -8.89
CA ASN A 119 10.46 7.98 -10.34
C ASN A 119 11.34 9.11 -10.88
N GLU A 120 12.41 8.76 -11.59
CA GLU A 120 13.31 9.71 -12.25
C GLU A 120 13.14 9.75 -13.79
N LYS A 121 12.36 8.81 -14.34
CA LYS A 121 12.16 8.64 -15.78
C LYS A 121 10.93 9.41 -16.27
N ASP A 122 10.89 9.71 -17.57
CA ASP A 122 9.73 10.33 -18.22
C ASP A 122 8.52 9.39 -18.29
N GLU A 123 8.75 8.07 -18.35
CA GLU A 123 7.68 7.08 -18.29
C GLU A 123 7.10 6.98 -16.86
N PRO A 124 5.77 6.93 -16.68
CA PRO A 124 5.16 6.71 -15.38
C PRO A 124 5.58 5.37 -14.75
N LEU A 125 5.94 5.42 -13.47
CA LEU A 125 6.16 4.23 -12.65
C LEU A 125 4.80 3.78 -12.10
N VAL A 126 4.37 2.58 -12.47
CA VAL A 126 3.11 2.00 -12.01
C VAL A 126 3.40 0.76 -11.18
N PHE A 127 2.79 0.67 -10.00
CA PHE A 127 2.99 -0.45 -9.09
C PHE A 127 1.72 -0.75 -8.30
N LEU A 128 1.60 -1.98 -7.81
CA LEU A 128 0.59 -2.33 -6.80
C LEU A 128 1.18 -2.06 -5.42
N ASP A 129 0.42 -1.34 -4.59
CA ASP A 129 0.69 -1.18 -3.16
C ASP A 129 -0.22 -2.11 -2.36
N ILE A 130 0.37 -2.88 -1.47
CA ILE A 130 -0.31 -3.85 -0.60
C ILE A 130 0.25 -3.69 0.81
N ILE A 131 -0.58 -3.18 1.71
CA ILE A 131 -0.26 -3.13 3.14
C ILE A 131 -1.01 -4.25 3.85
N ALA A 132 -0.27 -5.08 4.57
CA ALA A 132 -0.84 -6.16 5.37
C ALA A 132 -0.35 -6.07 6.83
N GLN A 133 -1.20 -6.45 7.76
CA GLN A 133 -0.85 -6.47 9.17
C GLN A 133 -1.36 -7.75 9.82
N ASN A 134 -0.44 -8.52 10.40
CA ASN A 134 -0.80 -9.61 11.29
C ASN A 134 -1.33 -9.03 12.59
N HIS A 135 -2.64 -9.20 12.82
CA HIS A 135 -3.10 -9.44 14.17
C HIS A 135 -2.73 -10.89 14.45
N ALA A 136 -1.83 -11.16 15.40
CA ALA A 136 -1.61 -12.55 15.80
C ALA A 136 -2.98 -13.18 16.09
N LEU A 137 -3.37 -14.19 15.31
CA LEU A 137 -4.51 -15.03 15.69
C LEU A 137 -4.20 -15.46 17.12
N LYS A 138 -5.03 -15.05 18.07
CA LYS A 138 -5.00 -15.65 19.40
C LYS A 138 -5.44 -17.09 19.20
N THR A 139 -4.53 -17.97 18.81
CA THR A 139 -4.73 -19.40 18.94
C THR A 139 -4.77 -19.65 20.43
N GLU A 140 -5.98 -19.90 20.95
CA GLU A 140 -6.13 -20.46 22.29
C GLU A 140 -5.24 -21.71 22.36
N LYS A 141 -4.35 -21.73 23.35
CA LYS A 141 -3.52 -22.90 23.68
C LYS A 141 -4.37 -23.97 24.34
#